data_AF-A0AAV3ZSM4-F1
#
_entry.id   AF-A0AAV3ZSM4-F1
#
_cell.length_a   1.000
_cell.length_b   1.000
_cell.length_c   1.000
_cell.angle_alpha   90.00
_cell.angle_beta   90.00
_cell.angle_gamma   90.00
#
_symmetry.space_group_name_H-M   'P 1'
#
loop_
_entity.id
_entity.type
_entity.pdbx_description
1 polymer ?
#
loop_
_entity_poly.entity_id
_entity_poly.type
_entity_poly.pdbx_seq_one_letter_code
_entity_poly.pdbx_strand_id
1 'polypeptide(L)'
;MATQTYTESVAIEPTMHMKLGNVSAPHPPAGAKANTLRMKNLKLDPTRALEPARKKLGTIESQRIMSVFEEAIKRAEIVTALPFIMENIHRFRVSLGSELVDMLNQHGRIQQSYKEARAQLDNFLEKRALTAKRIEMKHAAAAAAAAAAAAKEKEMSELENSFDDFEDDEDEEEEDDYDEAENLEGEQAGNEGAAEDTSALPNPEEANANFSGTDAEAIQASSGVNHFIDKEAVSNNVGEMVISRGSLVSSRGSESSRLSMYEPRIEEAMRNLGLVAQQVSHSCKNILRLFTTNPTAMKVITSESGIRDEGGQNLVNNMAELRDILMHKLLTTPEEETERMAYLDEISKRERQNAAIIEKQEKELKEAIDDKEEEIRKKNDIIKRLQTDLHQIEKFSDENIRRTRAEAEKQEIADTKNSDQKTQKLQTEINQLQTQLNNAVTEHRDIEADLRGKKYKIENEVDNWIQKYDQDLGERQDEFEEIDLVYTEEKKQLQELEERFATLEKEYTTIMEERRVARDKRERAQRELAILVKSATTIQAFWRSYKVRKALKAKSKKKGGKKKQA
;
A
#
# COMPACT_ATOMS: atom_id res chain seq x y z
N MET A 1 -40.46 35.53 -7.43
CA MET A 1 -40.30 35.06 -6.03
C MET A 1 -38.82 35.16 -5.68
N ALA A 2 -38.46 35.40 -4.42
CA ALA A 2 -37.06 35.61 -4.05
C ALA A 2 -36.29 34.28 -3.95
N THR A 3 -35.11 34.23 -4.56
CA THR A 3 -34.19 33.07 -4.51
C THR A 3 -33.40 33.09 -3.20
N GLN A 4 -33.86 32.36 -2.18
CA GLN A 4 -33.07 32.14 -0.97
C GLN A 4 -32.06 31.00 -1.18
N THR A 5 -30.83 31.35 -1.56
CA THR A 5 -29.69 30.43 -1.46
C THR A 5 -29.31 30.23 0.00
N TYR A 6 -29.71 29.09 0.57
CA TYR A 6 -29.21 28.64 1.86
C TYR A 6 -27.76 28.17 1.73
N THR A 7 -26.82 29.08 1.94
CA THR A 7 -25.41 28.73 2.15
C THR A 7 -25.21 28.34 3.61
N GLU A 8 -25.44 27.06 3.92
CA GLU A 8 -25.14 26.51 5.24
C GLU A 8 -23.61 26.51 5.46
N SER A 9 -23.14 27.43 6.29
CA SER A 9 -21.73 27.55 6.65
C SER A 9 -21.35 26.46 7.65
N VAL A 10 -20.98 25.28 7.13
CA VAL A 10 -20.44 24.19 7.95
C VAL A 10 -19.25 24.73 8.76
N ALA A 11 -19.42 24.74 10.08
CA ALA A 11 -18.35 25.12 11.00
C ALA A 11 -17.28 24.01 10.98
N ILE A 12 -16.21 24.24 10.21
CA ILE A 12 -15.02 23.38 10.24
C ILE A 12 -14.41 23.50 11.64
N GLU A 13 -14.60 22.46 12.47
CA GLU A 13 -13.91 22.40 13.77
C GLU A 13 -12.39 22.51 13.54
N PRO A 14 -11.66 23.22 14.40
CA PRO A 14 -10.23 23.42 14.22
C PRO A 14 -9.52 22.07 14.34
N THR A 15 -9.06 21.54 13.20
CA THR A 15 -8.27 20.31 13.12
C THR A 15 -7.20 20.32 14.19
N MET A 16 -7.37 19.50 15.23
CA MET A 16 -6.37 19.36 16.28
C MET A 16 -5.14 18.70 15.67
N HIS A 17 -4.19 19.54 15.24
CA HIS A 17 -2.83 19.11 14.97
C HIS A 17 -2.26 18.54 16.27
N MET A 18 -2.42 17.23 16.45
CA MET A 18 -1.66 16.44 17.41
C MET A 18 -0.20 16.56 17.02
N LYS A 19 0.44 17.60 17.55
CA LYS A 19 1.85 17.89 17.37
C LYS A 19 2.60 16.75 18.03
N LEU A 20 2.97 15.76 17.21
CA LEU A 20 3.84 14.66 17.60
C LEU A 20 5.06 15.28 18.27
N GLY A 21 5.10 15.19 19.60
CA GLY A 21 6.22 15.71 20.36
C GLY A 21 7.43 14.91 19.98
N ASN A 22 8.47 15.57 19.45
CA ASN A 22 9.78 14.95 19.36
C ASN A 22 10.09 14.39 20.75
N VAL A 23 10.27 13.07 20.83
CA VAL A 23 10.71 12.39 22.06
C VAL A 23 12.16 12.79 22.29
N SER A 24 12.34 13.97 22.86
CA SER A 24 13.63 14.44 23.35
C SER A 24 14.08 13.45 24.42
N ALA A 25 15.24 12.84 24.21
CA ALA A 25 15.85 11.96 25.19
C ALA A 25 15.93 12.70 26.56
N PRO A 26 15.63 12.01 27.68
CA PRO A 26 15.46 12.68 28.97
C PRO A 26 16.75 13.38 29.40
N HIS A 27 16.75 14.71 29.35
CA HIS A 27 17.84 15.50 29.92
C HIS A 27 17.93 15.25 31.44
N PRO A 28 19.12 14.98 31.99
CA PRO A 28 19.28 14.77 33.42
C PRO A 28 18.99 16.06 34.21
N PRO A 29 18.46 15.97 35.43
CA PRO A 29 18.03 17.14 36.20
C PRO A 29 19.22 18.02 36.62
N ALA A 30 19.17 19.29 36.22
CA ALA A 30 20.16 20.30 36.58
C ALA A 30 20.04 20.73 38.06
N GLY A 31 20.48 19.88 38.98
CA GLY A 31 20.33 20.13 40.43
C GLY A 31 21.26 19.39 41.39
N ALA A 32 22.09 18.45 40.92
CA ALA A 32 23.03 17.73 41.78
C ALA A 32 24.45 18.30 41.68
N LYS A 33 24.98 18.83 42.80
CA LYS A 33 26.42 19.13 42.92
C LYS A 33 27.19 17.82 43.04
N ALA A 34 27.55 17.23 41.90
CA ALA A 34 28.50 16.13 41.88
C ALA A 34 29.81 16.61 42.50
N ASN A 35 30.18 16.05 43.67
CA ASN A 35 31.55 16.08 44.15
C ASN A 35 32.39 15.17 43.23
N THR A 36 32.67 15.65 42.02
CA THR A 36 33.73 15.11 41.18
C THR A 36 35.05 15.40 41.87
N LEU A 37 35.40 14.52 42.82
CA LEU A 37 36.78 14.22 43.16
C LEU A 37 37.50 14.10 41.82
N ARG A 38 38.39 15.07 41.57
CA ARG A 38 38.98 15.32 40.26
C ARG A 38 40.06 14.26 40.03
N MET A 39 39.62 13.03 39.82
CA MET A 39 40.41 11.91 39.33
C MET A 39 41.11 12.42 38.09
N LYS A 40 42.38 12.77 38.27
CA LYS A 40 43.23 13.20 37.18
C LYS A 40 43.27 12.01 36.23
N ASN A 41 43.05 12.25 34.94
CA ASN A 41 43.34 11.26 33.91
C ASN A 41 44.86 11.07 33.82
N LEU A 42 45.46 10.46 34.86
CA LEU A 42 46.55 9.54 34.61
C LEU A 42 45.93 8.47 33.73
N LYS A 43 46.24 8.56 32.43
CA LYS A 43 46.23 7.40 31.55
C LYS A 43 47.37 6.49 32.02
N LEU A 44 47.20 5.91 33.21
CA LEU A 44 47.87 4.67 33.57
C LEU A 44 47.37 3.67 32.55
N ASP A 45 48.20 3.46 31.55
CA ASP A 45 48.07 2.32 30.67
C ASP A 45 47.95 1.07 31.58
N PRO A 46 46.90 0.25 31.47
CA PRO A 46 46.72 -0.89 32.35
C PRO A 46 47.90 -1.88 32.22
N THR A 47 48.63 -1.87 31.11
CA THR A 47 49.88 -2.64 30.93
C THR A 47 51.05 -2.06 31.73
N ARG A 48 51.08 -0.76 32.03
CA ARG A 48 52.11 -0.11 32.85
C ARG A 48 52.00 -0.46 34.35
N ALA A 49 50.86 -0.99 34.78
CA ALA A 49 50.73 -1.65 36.08
C ALA A 49 51.26 -3.10 36.08
N LEU A 50 51.71 -3.60 34.92
CA LEU A 50 52.26 -4.94 34.72
C LEU A 50 53.76 -4.93 34.36
N GLU A 51 54.34 -3.77 34.01
CA GLU A 51 55.78 -3.57 33.80
C GLU A 51 56.57 -3.62 35.12
N PRO A 52 57.81 -4.16 35.15
CA PRO A 52 58.68 -4.05 36.32
C PRO A 52 59.04 -2.59 36.63
N ALA A 53 59.02 -2.22 37.90
CA ALA A 53 59.41 -0.87 38.34
C ALA A 53 60.91 -0.58 38.09
N ARG A 54 61.72 -1.65 38.03
CA ARG A 54 63.17 -1.59 37.81
C ARG A 54 63.51 -1.76 36.34
N LYS A 55 64.43 -0.93 35.82
CA LYS A 55 64.94 -1.03 34.43
C LYS A 55 66.40 -1.50 34.32
N LYS A 56 67.01 -1.90 35.44
CA LYS A 56 68.38 -2.44 35.54
C LYS A 56 68.48 -3.43 36.70
N LEU A 57 69.23 -4.51 36.50
CA LEU A 57 69.48 -5.53 37.52
C LEU A 57 70.41 -4.98 38.60
N GLY A 58 69.92 -4.91 39.84
CA GLY A 58 70.64 -4.35 40.98
C GLY A 58 71.52 -5.34 41.76
N THR A 59 71.30 -6.65 41.61
CA THR A 59 72.06 -7.68 42.33
C THR A 59 73.17 -8.25 41.45
N ILE A 60 74.30 -8.59 42.07
CA ILE A 60 75.44 -9.24 41.39
C ILE A 60 75.03 -10.61 40.84
N GLU A 61 74.15 -11.34 41.54
CA GLU A 61 73.74 -12.68 41.11
C GLU A 61 72.78 -12.65 39.93
N SER A 62 71.81 -11.73 39.91
CA SER A 62 70.96 -11.50 38.73
C SER A 62 71.79 -11.10 37.49
N GLN A 63 72.83 -10.27 37.68
CA GLN A 63 73.77 -9.90 36.62
C GLN A 63 74.60 -11.11 36.13
N ARG A 64 75.04 -11.99 37.03
CA ARG A 64 75.73 -13.25 36.68
C ARG A 64 74.84 -14.19 35.89
N ILE A 65 73.60 -14.42 36.34
CA ILE A 65 72.63 -15.29 35.66
C ILE A 65 72.40 -14.79 34.22
N MET A 66 72.15 -13.49 34.04
CA MET A 66 72.05 -12.89 32.70
C MET A 66 73.34 -13.06 31.90
N SER A 67 74.51 -12.76 32.46
CA SER A 67 75.80 -12.86 31.75
C SER A 67 76.11 -14.30 31.31
N VAL A 68 75.75 -15.31 32.11
CA VAL A 68 75.89 -16.73 31.75
C VAL A 68 74.89 -17.11 30.66
N PHE A 69 73.67 -16.57 30.71
CA PHE A 69 72.63 -16.86 29.72
C PHE A 69 72.90 -16.19 28.36
N GLU A 70 73.38 -14.94 28.34
CA GLU A 70 73.87 -14.26 27.13
C GLU A 70 75.09 -14.98 26.51
N GLU A 71 75.98 -15.53 27.33
CA GLU A 71 77.11 -16.34 26.89
C GLU A 71 76.63 -17.71 26.34
N ALA A 72 75.57 -18.28 26.91
CA ALA A 72 74.93 -19.49 26.37
C ALA A 72 74.27 -19.22 25.01
N ILE A 73 73.62 -18.06 24.82
CA ILE A 73 73.07 -17.62 23.53
C ILE A 73 74.19 -17.52 22.48
N LYS A 74 75.27 -16.79 22.76
CA LYS A 74 76.41 -16.65 21.83
C LYS A 74 77.00 -18.01 21.43
N ARG A 75 77.07 -18.96 22.38
CA ARG A 75 77.53 -20.33 22.10
C ARG A 75 76.53 -21.11 21.25
N ALA A 76 75.22 -20.96 21.47
CA ALA A 76 74.18 -21.57 20.64
C ALA A 76 74.20 -20.99 19.20
N GLU A 77 74.34 -19.67 19.06
CA GLU A 77 74.52 -18.99 17.76
C GLU A 77 75.72 -19.53 16.97
N ILE A 78 76.86 -19.75 17.65
CA ILE A 78 78.05 -20.32 17.01
C ILE A 78 77.85 -21.80 16.67
N VAL A 79 77.32 -22.62 17.59
CA VAL A 79 77.16 -24.08 17.38
C VAL A 79 76.17 -24.37 16.24
N THR A 80 75.05 -23.66 16.18
CA THR A 80 74.06 -23.77 15.10
C THR A 80 74.59 -23.24 13.76
N ALA A 81 75.58 -22.36 13.79
CA ALA A 81 76.28 -21.87 12.60
C ALA A 81 77.37 -22.80 12.04
N LEU A 82 77.89 -23.75 12.83
CA LEU A 82 79.03 -24.58 12.43
C LEU A 82 78.84 -25.34 11.09
N PRO A 83 77.69 -25.97 10.78
CA PRO A 83 77.52 -26.73 9.55
C PRO A 83 77.75 -25.86 8.29
N PHE A 84 77.08 -24.71 8.23
CA PHE A 84 77.21 -23.76 7.12
C PHE A 84 78.61 -23.17 7.02
N ILE A 85 79.26 -22.86 8.14
CA ILE A 85 80.65 -22.37 8.18
C ILE A 85 81.62 -23.42 7.62
N MET A 86 81.40 -24.70 7.91
CA MET A 86 82.24 -25.80 7.44
C MET A 86 82.06 -26.08 5.95
N GLU A 87 80.84 -26.02 5.44
CA GLU A 87 80.55 -26.10 4.00
C GLU A 87 81.14 -24.89 3.24
N ASN A 88 81.12 -23.70 3.83
CA ASN A 88 81.58 -22.45 3.23
C ASN A 88 82.96 -21.99 3.74
N ILE A 89 83.82 -22.92 4.21
CA ILE A 89 85.04 -22.58 4.98
C ILE A 89 86.00 -21.65 4.24
N HIS A 90 86.02 -21.70 2.90
CA HIS A 90 86.79 -20.78 2.05
C HIS A 90 86.40 -19.31 2.22
N ARG A 91 85.11 -19.01 2.43
CA ARG A 91 84.58 -17.64 2.64
C ARG A 91 85.06 -17.06 3.97
N PHE A 92 85.10 -17.89 5.02
CA PHE A 92 85.42 -17.46 6.38
C PHE A 92 86.89 -17.57 6.76
N ARG A 93 87.72 -18.24 5.93
CA ARG A 93 89.14 -18.58 6.20
C ARG A 93 89.99 -17.43 6.75
N VAL A 94 89.82 -16.21 6.21
CA VAL A 94 90.60 -15.02 6.63
C VAL A 94 90.18 -14.53 8.02
N SER A 95 88.87 -14.50 8.31
CA SER A 95 88.32 -14.02 9.58
C SER A 95 88.53 -15.01 10.74
N LEU A 96 88.49 -16.32 10.43
CA LEU A 96 88.70 -17.40 11.39
C LEU A 96 90.16 -17.51 11.84
N GLY A 97 91.11 -17.39 10.92
CA GLY A 97 92.52 -17.70 11.14
C GLY A 97 92.84 -19.20 10.95
N SER A 98 94.11 -19.54 10.78
CA SER A 98 94.55 -20.90 10.45
C SER A 98 94.18 -21.94 11.51
N GLU A 99 94.51 -21.69 12.78
CA GLU A 99 94.25 -22.60 13.90
C GLU A 99 92.77 -23.01 14.00
N LEU A 100 91.86 -22.05 13.84
CA LEU A 100 90.42 -22.28 13.89
C LEU A 100 89.90 -23.00 12.64
N VAL A 101 90.44 -22.69 11.46
CA VAL A 101 90.17 -23.43 10.20
C VAL A 101 90.63 -24.88 10.29
N ASP A 102 91.81 -25.14 10.86
CA ASP A 102 92.35 -26.49 11.03
C ASP A 102 91.52 -27.29 12.06
N MET A 103 91.08 -26.66 13.14
CA MET A 103 90.14 -27.27 14.11
C MET A 103 88.75 -27.54 13.52
N LEU A 104 88.22 -26.67 12.65
CA LEU A 104 86.96 -26.91 11.92
C LEU A 104 87.10 -28.05 10.91
N ASN A 105 88.22 -28.14 10.19
CA ASN A 105 88.53 -29.27 9.32
C ASN A 105 88.66 -30.59 10.10
N GLN A 106 89.27 -30.56 11.30
CA GLN A 106 89.30 -31.73 12.18
C GLN A 106 87.90 -32.09 12.67
N HIS A 107 87.06 -31.12 13.02
CA HIS A 107 85.68 -31.34 13.43
C HIS A 107 84.86 -32.01 12.31
N GLY A 108 84.98 -31.55 11.07
CA GLY A 108 84.31 -32.18 9.93
C GLY A 108 84.66 -33.66 9.75
N ARG A 109 85.93 -34.04 9.96
CA ARG A 109 86.37 -35.45 9.93
C ARG A 109 85.75 -36.27 11.07
N ILE A 110 85.69 -35.73 12.27
CA ILE A 110 85.08 -36.39 13.44
C ILE A 110 83.55 -36.49 13.27
N GLN A 111 82.90 -35.44 12.75
CA GLN A 111 81.47 -35.43 12.45
C GLN A 111 81.10 -36.42 11.34
N GLN A 112 81.96 -36.57 10.32
CA GLN A 112 81.78 -37.58 9.28
C GLN A 112 81.95 -39.00 9.84
N SER A 113 82.98 -39.24 10.67
CA SER A 113 83.14 -40.51 11.39
C SER A 113 81.94 -40.81 12.31
N TYR A 114 81.33 -39.78 12.91
CA TYR A 114 80.10 -39.92 13.70
C TYR A 114 78.90 -40.34 12.84
N LYS A 115 78.71 -39.72 11.67
CA LYS A 115 77.68 -40.11 10.68
C LYS A 115 77.88 -41.55 10.22
N GLU A 116 79.11 -41.97 9.97
CA GLU A 116 79.46 -43.34 9.55
C GLU A 116 79.22 -44.37 10.67
N ALA A 117 79.68 -44.10 11.90
CA ALA A 117 79.42 -44.96 13.06
C ALA A 117 77.91 -45.09 13.36
N ARG A 118 77.15 -44.00 13.19
CA ARG A 118 75.69 -44.01 13.31
C ARG A 118 75.05 -44.85 12.21
N ALA A 119 75.41 -44.64 10.96
CA ALA A 119 74.89 -45.40 9.83
C ALA A 119 75.22 -46.90 9.94
N GLN A 120 76.37 -47.27 10.53
CA GLN A 120 76.71 -48.66 10.85
C GLN A 120 75.79 -49.25 11.94
N LEU A 121 75.53 -48.50 13.02
CA LEU A 121 74.58 -48.91 14.07
C LEU A 121 73.16 -49.08 13.51
N ASP A 122 72.66 -48.09 12.77
CA ASP A 122 71.34 -48.12 12.13
C ASP A 122 71.23 -49.33 11.17
N ASN A 123 72.28 -49.63 10.40
CA ASN A 123 72.39 -50.83 9.56
C ASN A 123 72.29 -52.15 10.35
N PHE A 124 72.86 -52.23 11.56
CA PHE A 124 72.77 -53.43 12.39
C PHE A 124 71.39 -53.57 13.03
N LEU A 125 70.79 -52.46 13.47
CA LEU A 125 69.43 -52.43 14.02
C LEU A 125 68.39 -52.85 12.98
N GLU A 126 68.47 -52.32 11.75
CA GLU A 126 67.61 -52.71 10.64
C GLU A 126 67.76 -54.20 10.29
N LYS A 127 68.99 -54.70 10.16
CA LYS A 127 69.25 -56.12 9.86
C LYS A 127 68.76 -57.05 10.97
N ARG A 128 68.83 -56.63 12.24
CA ARG A 128 68.21 -57.35 13.36
C ARG A 128 66.68 -57.32 13.25
N ALA A 129 66.07 -56.17 12.99
CA ALA A 129 64.61 -56.02 12.86
C ALA A 129 64.04 -56.84 11.69
N LEU A 130 64.67 -56.81 10.52
CA LEU A 130 64.29 -57.65 9.37
C LEU A 130 64.43 -59.15 9.68
N THR A 131 65.46 -59.54 10.45
CA THR A 131 65.64 -60.93 10.89
C THR A 131 64.55 -61.34 11.88
N ALA A 132 64.21 -60.49 12.85
CA ALA A 132 63.11 -60.71 13.80
C ALA A 132 61.75 -60.85 13.09
N LYS A 133 61.39 -59.89 12.23
CA LYS A 133 60.14 -59.94 11.45
C LYS A 133 60.04 -61.18 10.57
N ARG A 134 61.16 -61.68 10.04
CA ARG A 134 61.21 -62.94 9.25
C ARG A 134 61.07 -64.19 10.11
N ILE A 135 61.55 -64.16 11.36
CA ILE A 135 61.27 -65.20 12.36
C ILE A 135 59.78 -65.18 12.70
N GLU A 136 59.20 -64.03 13.05
CA GLU A 136 57.79 -63.85 13.36
C GLU A 136 56.87 -64.36 12.24
N MET A 137 57.09 -63.95 10.99
CA MET A 137 56.31 -64.44 9.84
C MET A 137 56.41 -65.96 9.65
N LYS A 138 57.55 -66.58 9.98
CA LYS A 138 57.70 -68.04 9.95
C LYS A 138 57.00 -68.73 11.12
N HIS A 139 56.98 -68.13 12.31
CA HIS A 139 56.20 -68.66 13.44
C HIS A 139 54.69 -68.52 13.18
N ALA A 140 54.23 -67.42 12.61
CA ALA A 140 52.84 -67.22 12.18
C ALA A 140 52.44 -68.24 11.09
N ALA A 141 53.26 -68.44 10.05
CA ALA A 141 53.01 -69.45 9.03
C ALA A 141 53.03 -70.89 9.59
N ALA A 142 53.91 -71.18 10.56
CA ALA A 142 53.93 -72.48 11.25
C ALA A 142 52.69 -72.69 12.14
N ALA A 143 52.19 -71.64 12.78
CA ALA A 143 50.95 -71.69 13.58
C ALA A 143 49.71 -71.85 12.69
N ALA A 144 49.64 -71.13 11.56
CA ALA A 144 48.57 -71.31 10.58
C ALA A 144 48.56 -72.72 9.97
N ALA A 145 49.73 -73.29 9.67
CA ALA A 145 49.84 -74.68 9.21
C ALA A 145 49.43 -75.70 10.30
N ALA A 146 49.72 -75.43 11.57
CA ALA A 146 49.27 -76.26 12.68
C ALA A 146 47.74 -76.16 12.90
N ALA A 147 47.16 -74.96 12.78
CA ALA A 147 45.72 -74.75 12.84
C ALA A 147 44.98 -75.45 11.69
N ALA A 148 45.54 -75.42 10.46
CA ALA A 148 45.00 -76.16 9.32
C ALA A 148 45.11 -77.70 9.48
N ALA A 149 46.13 -78.19 10.19
CA ALA A 149 46.24 -79.60 10.54
C ALA A 149 45.18 -79.99 11.60
N ALA A 150 45.05 -79.20 12.68
CA ALA A 150 44.05 -79.42 13.73
C ALA A 150 42.60 -79.31 13.20
N ALA A 151 42.35 -78.45 12.20
CA ALA A 151 41.06 -78.39 11.51
C ALA A 151 40.73 -79.71 10.82
N LYS A 152 41.69 -80.31 10.09
CA LYS A 152 41.51 -81.64 9.48
C LYS A 152 41.39 -82.78 10.49
N GLU A 153 42.09 -82.68 11.62
CA GLU A 153 41.97 -83.64 12.72
C GLU A 153 40.57 -83.58 13.34
N LYS A 154 39.98 -82.38 13.45
CA LYS A 154 38.59 -82.19 13.90
C LYS A 154 37.57 -82.68 12.87
N GLU A 155 37.78 -82.38 11.59
CA GLU A 155 37.00 -82.88 10.44
C GLU A 155 36.99 -84.43 10.37
N MET A 156 38.07 -85.07 10.82
CA MET A 156 38.18 -86.53 10.93
C MET A 156 37.44 -87.06 12.17
N SER A 157 37.50 -86.38 13.32
CA SER A 157 36.78 -86.77 14.54
C SER A 157 35.25 -86.63 14.44
N GLU A 158 34.75 -85.68 13.66
CA GLU A 158 33.30 -85.51 13.42
C GLU A 158 32.73 -86.61 12.50
N LEU A 159 33.60 -87.34 11.79
CA LEU A 159 33.26 -88.55 11.03
C LEU A 159 33.39 -89.86 11.83
N GLU A 160 34.01 -89.82 13.01
CA GLU A 160 34.24 -91.00 13.87
C GLU A 160 33.14 -91.19 14.93
N ASN A 161 32.27 -90.18 15.11
CA ASN A 161 31.16 -90.15 16.08
C ASN A 161 29.79 -90.59 15.51
N SER A 162 29.74 -91.33 14.39
CA SER A 162 28.48 -91.81 13.79
C SER A 162 28.42 -93.34 13.63
N PHE A 163 28.88 -94.07 14.65
CA PHE A 163 28.82 -95.53 14.72
C PHE A 163 28.63 -95.97 16.19
N ASP A 164 27.69 -96.90 16.41
CA ASP A 164 27.26 -97.47 17.71
C ASP A 164 26.74 -96.49 18.79
N ASP A 165 25.41 -96.36 18.90
CA ASP A 165 24.70 -96.80 20.13
C ASP A 165 23.26 -97.28 19.80
N PHE A 166 22.74 -98.23 20.59
CA PHE A 166 21.54 -99.07 20.35
C PHE A 166 21.24 -99.79 21.68
N GLU A 167 20.04 -99.88 22.28
CA GLU A 167 18.63 -99.89 21.82
C GLU A 167 17.71 -99.52 23.04
N ASP A 168 16.40 -99.28 22.83
CA ASP A 168 15.27 -99.27 23.82
C ASP A 168 15.26 -98.22 24.99
N ASP A 169 14.14 -97.77 25.59
CA ASP A 169 12.70 -98.16 25.47
C ASP A 169 11.71 -97.02 25.90
N GLU A 170 10.40 -97.22 25.64
CA GLU A 170 9.15 -96.59 26.19
C GLU A 170 8.87 -95.05 26.14
N ASP A 171 8.05 -94.64 25.14
CA ASP A 171 6.71 -93.97 25.17
C ASP A 171 6.31 -92.78 26.11
N GLU A 172 5.75 -91.70 25.52
CA GLU A 172 4.34 -91.20 25.70
C GLU A 172 3.95 -90.17 24.58
N GLU A 173 2.64 -89.87 24.37
CA GLU A 173 2.04 -89.36 23.09
C GLU A 173 1.57 -87.86 23.01
N GLU A 174 0.89 -87.52 21.89
CA GLU A 174 0.18 -86.28 21.40
C GLU A 174 1.02 -85.30 20.54
N GLU A 175 0.79 -85.11 19.22
CA GLU A 175 -0.35 -84.54 18.43
C GLU A 175 -0.53 -83.00 18.55
N ASP A 176 -0.73 -82.17 17.50
CA ASP A 176 -0.78 -82.37 16.02
C ASP A 176 0.45 -81.70 15.31
N ASP A 177 0.47 -80.73 14.37
CA ASP A 177 -0.47 -79.87 13.61
C ASP A 177 0.16 -79.55 12.21
N TYR A 178 -0.58 -78.99 11.24
CA TYR A 178 -0.33 -79.14 9.78
C TYR A 178 0.20 -77.91 8.97
N ASP A 179 0.44 -78.18 7.66
CA ASP A 179 0.60 -77.29 6.47
C ASP A 179 1.96 -76.57 6.21
N GLU A 180 2.63 -76.63 5.03
CA GLU A 180 2.29 -76.53 3.57
C GLU A 180 2.59 -75.09 3.02
N ALA A 181 3.29 -74.81 1.91
CA ALA A 181 4.29 -75.51 1.06
C ALA A 181 5.02 -74.50 0.13
N GLU A 182 5.69 -75.00 -0.93
CA GLU A 182 6.16 -74.28 -2.14
C GLU A 182 7.36 -73.29 -2.05
N ASN A 183 8.11 -72.95 -3.11
CA ASN A 183 8.56 -73.64 -4.35
C ASN A 183 9.60 -72.72 -5.09
N LEU A 184 10.20 -73.17 -6.20
CA LEU A 184 10.91 -72.38 -7.25
C LEU A 184 12.25 -71.69 -6.90
N GLU A 185 13.11 -71.28 -7.86
CA GLU A 185 13.64 -71.99 -9.06
C GLU A 185 14.85 -71.23 -9.65
N GLY A 186 15.73 -71.95 -10.38
CA GLY A 186 16.63 -71.44 -11.43
C GLY A 186 17.83 -70.53 -11.07
N GLU A 187 18.71 -70.18 -12.01
CA GLU A 187 19.24 -70.94 -13.16
C GLU A 187 20.47 -70.22 -13.79
N GLN A 188 21.40 -71.01 -14.37
CA GLN A 188 22.32 -70.73 -15.51
C GLN A 188 23.13 -69.42 -15.70
N ALA A 189 24.35 -69.65 -16.26
CA ALA A 189 25.12 -68.79 -17.18
C ALA A 189 25.68 -67.43 -16.69
N GLY A 190 26.73 -66.87 -17.30
CA GLY A 190 27.63 -67.38 -18.36
C GLY A 190 28.22 -66.26 -19.24
N ASN A 191 29.35 -66.53 -19.91
CA ASN A 191 30.04 -65.64 -20.87
C ASN A 191 30.58 -64.30 -20.30
N GLU A 192 31.39 -63.49 -21.01
CA GLU A 192 32.58 -63.68 -21.88
C GLU A 192 33.14 -62.27 -22.21
N GLY A 193 34.36 -62.16 -22.73
CA GLY A 193 35.00 -60.89 -23.15
C GLY A 193 35.90 -60.27 -22.07
N ALA A 194 37.14 -59.82 -22.31
CA ALA A 194 37.72 -59.02 -23.41
C ALA A 194 37.34 -57.52 -23.36
N ALA A 195 38.23 -56.55 -23.62
CA ALA A 195 39.70 -56.51 -23.67
C ALA A 195 40.16 -55.04 -23.79
N GLU A 196 41.39 -54.71 -23.37
CA GLU A 196 42.10 -53.44 -23.71
C GLU A 196 41.43 -52.12 -23.21
N ASP A 197 42.05 -50.94 -23.07
CA ASP A 197 43.46 -50.46 -23.06
C ASP A 197 43.50 -49.15 -22.18
N THR A 198 44.63 -48.43 -22.15
CA THR A 198 44.83 -47.01 -21.73
C THR A 198 45.26 -46.72 -20.28
N SER A 199 46.51 -47.11 -20.00
CA SER A 199 47.66 -46.19 -19.73
C SER A 199 47.65 -45.09 -18.64
N ALA A 200 48.88 -44.71 -18.26
CA ALA A 200 49.34 -43.53 -17.50
C ALA A 200 49.59 -43.67 -15.98
N LEU A 201 50.62 -42.94 -15.51
CA LEU A 201 51.21 -43.01 -14.17
C LEU A 201 50.75 -41.82 -13.29
N PRO A 202 50.62 -42.00 -11.96
CA PRO A 202 50.37 -40.91 -11.01
C PRO A 202 51.66 -40.23 -10.52
N ASN A 203 51.56 -38.97 -10.12
CA ASN A 203 52.55 -38.23 -9.32
C ASN A 203 51.85 -37.19 -8.43
N PRO A 204 52.06 -37.16 -7.10
CA PRO A 204 51.45 -36.16 -6.23
C PRO A 204 52.45 -35.35 -5.35
N GLU A 205 52.35 -34.03 -5.49
CA GLU A 205 52.75 -32.94 -4.56
C GLU A 205 51.65 -31.86 -4.77
N GLU A 206 51.16 -31.07 -3.80
CA GLU A 206 51.58 -30.76 -2.42
C GLU A 206 50.34 -30.60 -1.50
N ALA A 207 50.57 -30.22 -0.22
CA ALA A 207 49.71 -29.34 0.61
C ALA A 207 48.33 -29.84 1.14
N ASN A 208 47.79 -29.33 2.27
CA ASN A 208 48.39 -28.78 3.51
C ASN A 208 47.31 -28.69 4.62
N ALA A 209 47.76 -28.55 5.88
CA ALA A 209 47.11 -27.86 7.01
C ALA A 209 45.93 -28.49 7.80
N ASN A 210 46.20 -28.60 9.10
CA ASN A 210 45.33 -28.30 10.25
C ASN A 210 44.17 -29.22 10.65
N PHE A 211 44.42 -29.97 11.73
CA PHE A 211 43.43 -30.37 12.73
C PHE A 211 43.99 -30.04 14.13
N SER A 212 43.20 -29.40 15.00
CA SER A 212 43.63 -29.06 16.37
C SER A 212 42.44 -28.87 17.31
N GLY A 213 42.45 -29.54 18.46
CA GLY A 213 41.48 -29.28 19.55
C GLY A 213 41.13 -30.50 20.38
N THR A 214 41.85 -30.72 21.49
CA THR A 214 41.29 -31.13 22.79
C THR A 214 42.38 -31.04 23.87
N ASP A 215 41.96 -30.75 25.09
CA ASP A 215 42.81 -30.31 26.19
C ASP A 215 43.33 -31.45 27.08
N ALA A 216 44.47 -31.23 27.73
CA ALA A 216 44.86 -31.94 28.95
C ALA A 216 45.83 -31.07 29.77
N GLU A 217 45.38 -30.60 30.95
CA GLU A 217 46.23 -29.83 31.87
C GLU A 217 47.27 -30.70 32.58
N ALA A 218 48.36 -30.07 33.02
CA ALA A 218 49.46 -30.75 33.72
C ALA A 218 49.43 -30.51 35.24
N ILE A 219 49.59 -31.59 36.02
CA ILE A 219 49.96 -31.50 37.45
C ILE A 219 51.31 -32.18 37.70
N GLN A 220 52.33 -31.34 37.62
CA GLN A 220 53.49 -31.24 38.53
C GLN A 220 53.77 -32.38 39.52
N ALA A 221 54.99 -32.91 39.47
CA ALA A 221 55.75 -33.26 40.67
C ALA A 221 57.25 -33.01 40.41
N SER A 222 57.97 -32.45 41.39
CA SER A 222 59.36 -32.03 41.24
C SER A 222 60.35 -32.96 41.95
N SER A 223 61.50 -33.22 41.32
CA SER A 223 62.76 -33.48 42.03
C SER A 223 63.94 -33.36 41.05
N GLY A 224 64.95 -32.58 41.43
CA GLY A 224 66.21 -32.49 40.71
C GLY A 224 67.36 -32.26 41.68
N VAL A 225 68.39 -33.10 41.62
CA VAL A 225 69.65 -32.91 42.34
C VAL A 225 70.80 -33.20 41.37
N ASN A 226 71.84 -32.37 41.42
CA ASN A 226 72.94 -32.42 40.47
C ASN A 226 74.00 -33.48 40.81
N HIS A 227 74.46 -34.16 39.76
CA HIS A 227 75.87 -34.35 39.41
C HIS A 227 76.92 -34.42 40.54
N PHE A 228 77.54 -35.59 40.69
CA PHE A 228 78.95 -35.67 41.03
C PHE A 228 79.65 -36.73 40.17
N ILE A 229 80.88 -36.44 39.74
CA ILE A 229 81.78 -37.41 39.11
C ILE A 229 83.00 -37.50 40.00
N ASP A 230 83.36 -38.72 40.39
CA ASP A 230 84.70 -39.01 40.89
C ASP A 230 85.37 -40.11 40.07
N LYS A 231 86.69 -40.21 40.19
CA LYS A 231 87.53 -41.12 39.40
C LYS A 231 87.98 -42.34 40.22
N GLU A 232 88.70 -43.22 39.51
CA GLU A 232 89.58 -44.28 40.02
C GLU A 232 88.92 -45.58 40.50
N ALA A 233 88.99 -46.60 39.66
CA ALA A 233 89.59 -47.87 40.03
C ALA A 233 90.08 -48.62 38.77
N VAL A 234 91.26 -49.24 38.84
CA VAL A 234 91.76 -50.18 37.84
C VAL A 234 92.04 -51.51 38.54
N SER A 235 91.42 -52.60 38.10
CA SER A 235 92.01 -53.94 38.18
C SER A 235 91.29 -54.92 37.26
N ASN A 236 91.99 -55.98 36.88
CA ASN A 236 91.43 -57.12 36.16
C ASN A 236 90.79 -58.12 37.15
N ASN A 237 89.88 -58.97 36.67
CA ASN A 237 90.20 -60.40 36.70
C ASN A 237 89.44 -61.23 35.66
N VAL A 238 89.90 -62.47 35.46
CA VAL A 238 89.29 -63.49 34.58
C VAL A 238 88.87 -64.69 35.46
N GLY A 239 87.70 -65.28 35.19
CA GLY A 239 87.30 -66.55 35.82
C GLY A 239 85.87 -66.97 35.48
N GLU A 240 85.69 -68.29 35.28
CA GLU A 240 84.44 -69.09 35.32
C GLU A 240 83.25 -68.57 34.47
N MET A 241 82.77 -69.22 33.41
CA MET A 241 82.73 -70.65 33.02
C MET A 241 81.89 -71.56 33.94
N VAL A 242 80.58 -71.61 33.69
CA VAL A 242 79.74 -72.77 34.03
C VAL A 242 79.12 -73.30 32.74
N ILE A 243 79.37 -74.57 32.43
CA ILE A 243 78.73 -75.30 31.33
C ILE A 243 77.56 -76.08 31.89
N SER A 244 76.40 -76.02 31.24
CA SER A 244 75.39 -77.08 31.39
C SER A 244 74.80 -77.49 30.05
N ARG A 245 74.97 -78.77 29.71
CA ARG A 245 74.18 -79.48 28.70
C ARG A 245 72.75 -79.65 29.29
N GLY A 246 71.67 -79.71 28.54
CA GLY A 246 71.50 -79.68 27.09
C GLY A 246 70.41 -80.68 26.68
N SER A 247 69.65 -80.41 25.60
CA SER A 247 68.74 -81.40 25.02
C SER A 247 68.66 -81.24 23.51
N LEU A 248 68.68 -82.36 22.79
CA LEU A 248 68.66 -82.42 21.33
C LEU A 248 67.27 -82.85 20.86
N VAL A 249 66.50 -81.91 20.32
CA VAL A 249 65.44 -82.22 19.35
C VAL A 249 65.95 -81.76 17.99
N SER A 250 66.11 -82.72 17.08
CA SER A 250 66.64 -82.46 15.74
C SER A 250 65.55 -81.94 14.78
N SER A 251 66.00 -81.36 13.66
CA SER A 251 65.18 -81.04 12.49
C SER A 251 64.13 -79.92 12.61
N ARG A 252 64.56 -78.71 12.98
CA ARG A 252 63.94 -77.48 12.46
C ARG A 252 64.92 -76.31 12.37
N GLY A 253 65.78 -76.34 11.34
CA GLY A 253 66.76 -75.27 11.08
C GLY A 253 66.08 -73.92 10.87
N SER A 254 66.23 -73.01 11.83
CA SER A 254 65.46 -71.76 11.91
C SER A 254 66.31 -70.58 12.38
N GLU A 255 65.85 -69.36 12.10
CA GLU A 255 66.70 -68.17 12.05
C GLU A 255 66.98 -67.52 13.42
N SER A 256 66.51 -68.10 14.52
CA SER A 256 66.76 -67.61 15.90
C SER A 256 68.27 -67.40 16.20
N SER A 257 69.13 -68.33 15.76
CA SER A 257 70.60 -68.20 15.90
C SER A 257 71.18 -66.98 15.15
N ARG A 258 70.53 -66.53 14.05
CA ARG A 258 70.91 -65.31 13.33
C ARG A 258 70.54 -64.02 14.07
N LEU A 259 69.68 -64.05 15.09
CA LEU A 259 69.39 -62.86 15.88
C LEU A 259 70.53 -62.59 16.89
N SER A 260 71.00 -63.65 17.55
CA SER A 260 72.10 -63.62 18.53
C SER A 260 73.42 -63.05 17.97
N MET A 261 73.68 -63.16 16.67
CA MET A 261 74.94 -62.67 16.07
C MET A 261 74.98 -61.15 15.82
N TYR A 262 73.84 -60.45 15.96
CA TYR A 262 73.78 -58.99 15.83
C TYR A 262 73.98 -58.26 17.15
N GLU A 263 73.55 -58.83 18.28
CA GLU A 263 73.56 -58.12 19.58
C GLU A 263 74.96 -57.63 20.00
N PRO A 264 76.04 -58.44 19.96
CA PRO A 264 77.38 -57.97 20.33
C PRO A 264 77.90 -56.88 19.40
N ARG A 265 77.49 -56.89 18.13
CA ARG A 265 77.87 -55.89 17.11
C ARG A 265 77.11 -54.58 17.29
N ILE A 266 75.85 -54.64 17.75
CA ILE A 266 75.06 -53.48 18.14
C ILE A 266 75.69 -52.83 19.37
N GLU A 267 76.04 -53.60 20.41
CA GLU A 267 76.76 -53.04 21.57
C GLU A 267 78.12 -52.42 21.17
N GLU A 268 78.90 -53.07 20.32
CA GLU A 268 80.19 -52.56 19.84
C GLU A 268 80.00 -51.26 19.04
N ALA A 269 79.03 -51.21 18.12
CA ALA A 269 78.68 -50.00 17.38
C ALA A 269 78.17 -48.89 18.31
N MET A 270 77.40 -49.19 19.35
CA MET A 270 76.97 -48.22 20.37
C MET A 270 78.14 -47.69 21.21
N ARG A 271 79.07 -48.56 21.63
CA ARG A 271 80.30 -48.17 22.33
C ARG A 271 81.18 -47.25 21.47
N ASN A 272 81.38 -47.61 20.20
CA ASN A 272 82.14 -46.81 19.25
C ASN A 272 81.45 -45.46 18.95
N LEU A 273 80.14 -45.46 18.72
CA LEU A 273 79.35 -44.23 18.52
C LEU A 273 79.41 -43.31 19.74
N GLY A 274 79.39 -43.86 20.95
CA GLY A 274 79.55 -43.12 22.20
C GLY A 274 80.93 -42.47 22.34
N LEU A 275 82.01 -43.18 21.97
CA LEU A 275 83.37 -42.62 21.95
C LEU A 275 83.50 -41.49 20.92
N VAL A 276 82.95 -41.66 19.71
CA VAL A 276 82.98 -40.59 18.69
C VAL A 276 82.08 -39.41 19.10
N ALA A 277 80.94 -39.63 19.76
CA ALA A 277 80.11 -38.56 20.33
C ALA A 277 80.88 -37.70 21.35
N GLN A 278 81.70 -38.32 22.20
CA GLN A 278 82.58 -37.59 23.12
C GLN A 278 83.64 -36.78 22.38
N GLN A 279 84.21 -37.31 21.28
CA GLN A 279 85.14 -36.57 20.43
C GLN A 279 84.49 -35.38 19.72
N VAL A 280 83.27 -35.54 19.17
CA VAL A 280 82.45 -34.43 18.63
C VAL A 280 82.26 -33.36 19.71
N SER A 281 81.82 -33.75 20.91
CA SER A 281 81.59 -32.83 22.03
C SER A 281 82.86 -32.07 22.45
N HIS A 282 84.01 -32.76 22.54
CA HIS A 282 85.29 -32.14 22.88
C HIS A 282 85.78 -31.20 21.78
N SER A 283 85.61 -31.58 20.51
CA SER A 283 85.95 -30.77 19.35
C SER A 283 85.11 -29.48 19.30
N CYS A 284 83.78 -29.56 19.48
CA CYS A 284 82.92 -28.37 19.64
C CYS A 284 83.38 -27.46 20.78
N LYS A 285 83.73 -28.01 21.94
CA LYS A 285 84.21 -27.24 23.10
C LYS A 285 85.53 -26.51 22.80
N ASN A 286 86.43 -27.10 22.01
CA ASN A 286 87.68 -26.46 21.61
C ASN A 286 87.47 -25.39 20.53
N ILE A 287 86.57 -25.62 19.57
CA ILE A 287 86.14 -24.60 18.60
C ILE A 287 85.53 -23.38 19.32
N LEU A 288 84.61 -23.60 20.27
CA LEU A 288 84.00 -22.52 21.07
C LEU A 288 85.04 -21.74 21.87
N ARG A 289 86.05 -22.40 22.45
CA ARG A 289 87.17 -21.73 23.14
C ARG A 289 87.95 -20.82 22.19
N LEU A 290 88.30 -21.31 20.99
CA LEU A 290 89.00 -20.49 19.99
C LEU A 290 88.16 -19.30 19.51
N PHE A 291 86.84 -19.47 19.37
CA PHE A 291 85.94 -18.35 19.11
C PHE A 291 85.90 -17.32 20.25
N THR A 292 85.92 -17.74 21.53
CA THR A 292 86.04 -16.78 22.65
C THR A 292 87.38 -16.04 22.67
N THR A 293 88.45 -16.64 22.14
CA THR A 293 89.77 -15.99 21.99
C THR A 293 89.87 -15.09 20.75
N ASN A 294 89.00 -15.26 19.74
CA ASN A 294 88.95 -14.43 18.53
C ASN A 294 87.60 -13.68 18.39
N PRO A 295 87.44 -12.51 19.04
CA PRO A 295 86.23 -11.69 18.94
C PRO A 295 85.88 -11.21 17.53
N THR A 296 86.86 -11.15 16.61
CA THR A 296 86.63 -10.77 15.21
C THR A 296 85.90 -11.88 14.46
N ALA A 297 86.34 -13.13 14.62
CA ALA A 297 85.66 -14.30 14.06
C ALA A 297 84.23 -14.46 14.62
N MET A 298 84.07 -14.29 15.94
CA MET A 298 82.76 -14.32 16.60
C MET A 298 81.80 -13.28 16.00
N LYS A 299 82.24 -12.02 15.87
CA LYS A 299 81.42 -10.95 15.29
C LYS A 299 80.98 -11.26 13.87
N VAL A 300 81.90 -11.66 12.99
CA VAL A 300 81.61 -11.95 11.57
C VAL A 300 80.50 -13.00 11.43
N ILE A 301 80.52 -14.06 12.22
CA ILE A 301 79.49 -15.11 12.19
C ILE A 301 78.16 -14.60 12.75
N THR A 302 78.18 -13.94 13.92
CA THR A 302 76.94 -13.43 14.54
C THR A 302 76.27 -12.31 13.74
N SER A 303 77.02 -11.62 12.86
CA SER A 303 76.49 -10.55 11.99
C SER A 303 75.91 -11.00 10.65
N GLU A 304 76.18 -12.23 10.21
CA GLU A 304 75.78 -12.73 8.89
C GLU A 304 74.41 -13.44 8.97
N SER A 305 73.43 -12.91 8.25
CA SER A 305 72.05 -13.44 8.19
C SER A 305 71.97 -14.73 7.37
N GLY A 306 71.16 -15.70 7.81
CA GLY A 306 70.86 -16.92 7.05
C GLY A 306 71.90 -18.04 7.16
N ILE A 307 72.87 -17.94 8.07
CA ILE A 307 73.85 -19.00 8.35
C ILE A 307 73.22 -20.25 9.00
N ARG A 308 72.12 -20.10 9.74
CA ARG A 308 71.52 -21.18 10.56
C ARG A 308 70.37 -21.87 9.84
N ASP A 309 70.20 -23.15 10.14
CA ASP A 309 69.00 -23.92 9.79
C ASP A 309 67.77 -23.43 10.57
N GLU A 310 66.58 -23.89 10.18
CA GLU A 310 65.32 -23.53 10.85
C GLU A 310 65.31 -23.94 12.33
N GLY A 311 65.80 -25.13 12.67
CA GLY A 311 65.88 -25.60 14.04
C GLY A 311 66.85 -24.77 14.88
N GLY A 312 68.04 -24.49 14.33
CA GLY A 312 69.03 -23.62 14.94
C GLY A 312 68.57 -22.17 15.12
N GLN A 313 67.83 -21.61 14.15
CA GLN A 313 67.29 -20.26 14.25
C GLN A 313 66.13 -20.19 15.26
N ASN A 314 65.23 -21.18 15.28
CA ASN A 314 64.16 -21.25 16.28
C ASN A 314 64.72 -21.44 17.70
N LEU A 315 65.79 -22.21 17.88
CA LEU A 315 66.48 -22.32 19.17
C LEU A 315 67.05 -20.95 19.62
N VAL A 316 67.71 -20.21 18.73
CA VAL A 316 68.26 -18.87 19.05
C VAL A 316 67.13 -17.87 19.36
N ASN A 317 66.02 -17.90 18.62
CA ASN A 317 64.84 -17.07 18.88
C ASN A 317 64.25 -17.36 20.27
N ASN A 318 63.96 -18.64 20.56
CA ASN A 318 63.39 -19.06 21.83
C ASN A 318 64.31 -18.73 23.03
N MET A 319 65.64 -18.80 22.84
CA MET A 319 66.58 -18.34 23.87
C MET A 319 66.61 -16.81 24.00
N ALA A 320 66.42 -16.04 22.94
CA ALA A 320 66.30 -14.58 23.02
C ALA A 320 64.99 -14.13 23.69
N GLU A 321 63.88 -14.82 23.45
CA GLU A 321 62.62 -14.60 24.16
C GLU A 321 62.73 -14.98 25.64
N LEU A 322 63.33 -16.15 25.94
CA LEU A 322 63.57 -16.57 27.31
C LEU A 322 64.53 -15.63 28.05
N ARG A 323 65.50 -15.00 27.37
CA ARG A 323 66.33 -13.93 27.92
C ARG A 323 65.47 -12.75 28.39
N ASP A 324 64.49 -12.33 27.60
CA ASP A 324 63.66 -11.16 27.91
C ASP A 324 62.62 -11.47 28.99
N ILE A 325 62.05 -12.68 29.00
CA ILE A 325 61.22 -13.20 30.11
C ILE A 325 62.03 -13.26 31.40
N LEU A 326 63.27 -13.77 31.35
CA LEU A 326 64.15 -13.92 32.50
C LEU A 326 64.66 -12.55 33.00
N MET A 327 64.99 -11.62 32.10
CA MET A 327 65.29 -10.23 32.42
C MET A 327 64.09 -9.57 33.12
N HIS A 328 62.88 -9.70 32.58
CA HIS A 328 61.66 -9.18 33.20
C HIS A 328 61.47 -9.77 34.61
N LYS A 329 61.58 -11.09 34.78
CA LYS A 329 61.41 -11.75 36.09
C LYS A 329 62.54 -11.44 37.09
N LEU A 330 63.76 -11.13 36.65
CA LEU A 330 64.84 -10.65 37.52
C LEU A 330 64.76 -9.13 37.81
N LEU A 331 63.93 -8.39 37.09
CA LEU A 331 63.64 -6.97 37.37
C LEU A 331 62.42 -6.78 38.28
N THR A 332 61.42 -7.66 38.19
CA THR A 332 60.24 -7.67 39.07
C THR A 332 60.62 -8.04 40.51
N THR A 333 60.11 -7.32 41.51
CA THR A 333 60.23 -7.74 42.93
C THR A 333 59.11 -8.70 43.35
N PRO A 334 59.28 -9.49 44.42
CA PRO A 334 58.20 -10.34 44.94
C PRO A 334 56.94 -9.54 45.27
N GLU A 335 57.08 -8.33 45.83
CA GLU A 335 56.00 -7.40 46.09
C GLU A 335 55.30 -6.99 44.77
N GLU A 336 56.05 -6.52 43.76
CA GLU A 336 55.51 -6.16 42.44
C GLU A 336 54.72 -7.31 41.79
N GLU A 337 55.18 -8.56 41.87
CA GLU A 337 54.43 -9.71 41.32
C GLU A 337 53.13 -9.97 42.10
N THR A 338 53.13 -9.82 43.45
CA THR A 338 51.90 -9.96 44.24
C THR A 338 50.88 -8.85 43.98
N GLU A 339 51.33 -7.60 43.84
CA GLU A 339 50.47 -6.47 43.45
C GLU A 339 49.91 -6.67 42.04
N ARG A 340 50.73 -7.14 41.09
CA ARG A 340 50.34 -7.49 39.72
C ARG A 340 49.26 -8.58 39.70
N MET A 341 49.41 -9.65 40.49
CA MET A 341 48.40 -10.72 40.59
C MET A 341 47.09 -10.22 41.21
N ALA A 342 47.16 -9.44 42.29
CA ALA A 342 45.97 -8.86 42.93
C ALA A 342 45.21 -7.89 42.01
N TYR A 343 45.94 -7.08 41.22
CA TYR A 343 45.37 -6.18 40.22
C TYR A 343 44.65 -6.94 39.09
N LEU A 344 45.20 -8.06 38.64
CA LEU A 344 44.59 -8.91 37.61
C LEU A 344 43.31 -9.62 38.11
N ASP A 345 43.34 -10.22 39.30
CA ASP A 345 42.14 -10.85 39.89
C ASP A 345 41.01 -9.83 40.13
N GLU A 346 41.34 -8.63 40.62
CA GLU A 346 40.40 -7.52 40.77
C GLU A 346 39.82 -7.04 39.42
N ILE A 347 40.63 -6.98 38.35
CA ILE A 347 40.11 -6.73 36.99
C ILE A 347 39.13 -7.84 36.58
N SER A 348 39.54 -9.11 36.66
CA SER A 348 38.69 -10.23 36.24
C SER A 348 37.42 -10.39 37.09
N LYS A 349 37.40 -9.88 38.33
CA LYS A 349 36.19 -9.76 39.16
C LYS A 349 35.25 -8.68 38.64
N ARG A 350 35.76 -7.47 38.36
CA ARG A 350 34.95 -6.39 37.76
C ARG A 350 34.45 -6.75 36.36
N GLU A 351 35.26 -7.44 35.57
CA GLU A 351 34.89 -7.92 34.23
C GLU A 351 33.72 -8.89 34.30
N ARG A 352 33.77 -9.89 35.19
CA ARG A 352 32.64 -10.81 35.45
C ARG A 352 31.39 -10.08 35.97
N GLN A 353 31.54 -9.09 36.85
CA GLN A 353 30.42 -8.27 37.32
C GLN A 353 29.79 -7.42 36.21
N ASN A 354 30.62 -6.79 35.37
CA ASN A 354 30.18 -6.00 34.22
C ASN A 354 29.48 -6.88 33.19
N ALA A 355 30.00 -8.08 32.89
CA ALA A 355 29.37 -9.03 31.99
C ALA A 355 27.97 -9.44 32.47
N ALA A 356 27.81 -9.77 33.76
CA ALA A 356 26.50 -10.10 34.34
C ALA A 356 25.52 -8.90 34.35
N ILE A 357 26.02 -7.67 34.46
CA ILE A 357 25.20 -6.45 34.34
C ILE A 357 24.77 -6.24 32.88
N ILE A 358 25.66 -6.47 31.91
CA ILE A 358 25.37 -6.39 30.48
C ILE A 358 24.34 -7.44 30.08
N GLU A 359 24.54 -8.71 30.43
CA GLU A 359 23.59 -9.80 30.19
C GLU A 359 22.19 -9.48 30.73
N LYS A 360 22.11 -8.94 31.96
CA LYS A 360 20.85 -8.50 32.56
C LYS A 360 20.21 -7.35 31.78
N GLN A 361 20.99 -6.36 31.35
CA GLN A 361 20.48 -5.21 30.58
C GLN A 361 20.06 -5.59 29.16
N GLU A 362 20.78 -6.50 28.50
CA GLU A 362 20.41 -7.06 27.20
C GLU A 362 19.12 -7.88 27.29
N LYS A 363 18.94 -8.64 28.38
CA LYS A 363 17.68 -9.33 28.66
C LYS A 363 16.52 -8.35 28.90
N GLU A 364 16.69 -7.36 29.78
CA GLU A 364 15.66 -6.34 30.05
C GLU A 364 15.29 -5.54 28.80
N LEU A 365 16.28 -5.24 27.95
CA LEU A 365 16.07 -4.61 26.63
C LEU A 365 15.29 -5.51 25.69
N LYS A 366 15.60 -6.82 25.64
CA LYS A 366 14.88 -7.78 24.80
C LYS A 366 13.43 -7.93 25.24
N GLU A 367 13.17 -8.14 26.53
CA GLU A 367 11.80 -8.27 27.07
C GLU A 367 10.96 -7.01 26.73
N ALA A 368 11.55 -5.81 26.86
CA ALA A 368 10.90 -4.56 26.48
C ALA A 368 10.71 -4.35 24.95
N ILE A 369 11.48 -5.06 24.10
CA ILE A 369 11.26 -5.10 22.64
C ILE A 369 10.12 -6.08 22.32
N ASP A 370 10.15 -7.29 22.87
CA ASP A 370 9.16 -8.35 22.63
C ASP A 370 7.75 -7.87 23.05
N ASP A 371 7.61 -7.23 24.23
CA ASP A 371 6.35 -6.61 24.69
C ASP A 371 5.83 -5.52 23.72
N LYS A 372 6.74 -4.68 23.23
CA LYS A 372 6.41 -3.59 22.30
C LYS A 372 6.00 -4.12 20.93
N GLU A 373 6.64 -5.17 20.44
CA GLU A 373 6.23 -5.85 19.20
C GLU A 373 4.87 -6.53 19.35
N GLU A 374 4.56 -7.07 20.53
CA GLU A 374 3.22 -7.56 20.84
C GLU A 374 2.16 -6.45 20.88
N GLU A 375 2.44 -5.28 21.47
CA GLU A 375 1.55 -4.13 21.35
C GLU A 375 1.34 -3.70 19.90
N ILE A 376 2.42 -3.62 19.10
CA ILE A 376 2.35 -3.24 17.68
C ILE A 376 1.51 -4.25 16.90
N ARG A 377 1.68 -5.56 17.15
CA ARG A 377 0.88 -6.65 16.57
C ARG A 377 -0.61 -6.48 16.90
N LYS A 378 -0.95 -6.31 18.18
CA LYS A 378 -2.33 -6.06 18.65
C LYS A 378 -2.94 -4.80 17.99
N LYS A 379 -2.19 -3.71 17.90
CA LYS A 379 -2.62 -2.44 17.28
C LYS A 379 -2.84 -2.60 15.76
N ASN A 380 -1.94 -3.27 15.06
CA ASN A 380 -2.08 -3.57 13.63
C ASN A 380 -3.31 -4.43 13.33
N ASP A 381 -3.63 -5.42 14.18
CA ASP A 381 -4.81 -6.27 14.00
C ASP A 381 -6.12 -5.58 14.38
N ILE A 382 -6.08 -4.48 15.14
CA ILE A 382 -7.22 -3.55 15.30
C ILE A 382 -7.36 -2.69 14.05
N ILE A 383 -6.26 -2.13 13.52
CA ILE A 383 -6.26 -1.30 12.30
C ILE A 383 -6.84 -2.06 11.10
N LYS A 384 -6.43 -3.32 10.87
CA LYS A 384 -6.98 -4.17 9.78
C LYS A 384 -8.51 -4.37 9.90
N ARG A 385 -9.02 -4.55 11.12
CA ARG A 385 -10.47 -4.68 11.37
C ARG A 385 -11.18 -3.37 11.07
N LEU A 386 -10.72 -2.26 11.65
CA LEU A 386 -11.32 -0.94 11.39
C LEU A 386 -11.28 -0.53 9.90
N GLN A 387 -10.23 -0.90 9.16
CA GLN A 387 -10.16 -0.73 7.70
C GLN A 387 -11.20 -1.58 6.97
N THR A 388 -11.42 -2.82 7.40
CA THR A 388 -12.43 -3.73 6.86
C THR A 388 -13.84 -3.23 7.16
N ASP A 389 -14.11 -2.81 8.39
CA ASP A 389 -15.39 -2.28 8.86
C ASP A 389 -15.73 -0.96 8.14
N LEU A 390 -14.75 -0.06 7.99
CA LEU A 390 -14.91 1.21 7.26
C LEU A 390 -15.25 0.97 5.79
N HIS A 391 -14.55 0.05 5.11
CA HIS A 391 -14.85 -0.27 3.71
C HIS A 391 -16.22 -0.97 3.54
N GLN A 392 -16.66 -1.77 4.52
CA GLN A 392 -18.02 -2.30 4.53
C GLN A 392 -19.06 -1.19 4.70
N ILE A 393 -18.87 -0.27 5.65
CA ILE A 393 -19.78 0.87 5.90
C ILE A 393 -19.84 1.78 4.67
N GLU A 394 -18.71 2.11 4.07
CA GLU A 394 -18.60 2.85 2.80
C GLU A 394 -19.45 2.19 1.71
N LYS A 395 -19.20 0.92 1.41
CA LYS A 395 -19.93 0.14 0.40
C LYS A 395 -21.44 0.01 0.67
N PHE A 396 -21.84 -0.19 1.93
CA PHE A 396 -23.26 -0.21 2.32
C PHE A 396 -23.90 1.17 2.19
N SER A 397 -23.18 2.25 2.52
CA SER A 397 -23.67 3.62 2.39
C SER A 397 -23.84 4.03 0.93
N ASP A 398 -22.89 3.69 0.06
CA ASP A 398 -22.95 3.96 -1.38
C ASP A 398 -24.14 3.24 -2.04
N GLU A 399 -24.32 1.95 -1.78
CA GLU A 399 -25.45 1.20 -2.36
C GLU A 399 -26.80 1.68 -1.80
N ASN A 400 -26.86 2.10 -0.52
CA ASN A 400 -28.07 2.70 0.05
C ASN A 400 -28.37 4.10 -0.53
N ILE A 401 -27.36 4.95 -0.71
CA ILE A 401 -27.49 6.25 -1.39
C ILE A 401 -27.93 6.06 -2.83
N ARG A 402 -27.31 5.11 -3.55
CA ARG A 402 -27.65 4.74 -4.93
C ARG A 402 -29.09 4.27 -5.06
N ARG A 403 -29.53 3.36 -4.18
CA ARG A 403 -30.92 2.90 -4.13
C ARG A 403 -31.87 4.06 -3.86
N THR A 404 -31.59 4.89 -2.85
CA THR A 404 -32.44 6.02 -2.46
C THR A 404 -32.57 7.03 -3.59
N ARG A 405 -31.48 7.32 -4.31
CA ARG A 405 -31.49 8.18 -5.51
C ARG A 405 -32.30 7.57 -6.65
N ALA A 406 -32.11 6.29 -6.98
CA ALA A 406 -32.87 5.64 -8.05
C ALA A 406 -34.37 5.51 -7.73
N GLU A 407 -34.73 5.34 -6.45
CA GLU A 407 -36.12 5.29 -5.98
C GLU A 407 -36.77 6.70 -6.01
N ALA A 408 -36.01 7.75 -5.67
CA ALA A 408 -36.44 9.15 -5.81
C ALA A 408 -36.57 9.61 -7.27
N GLU A 409 -35.59 9.32 -8.13
CA GLU A 409 -35.61 9.62 -9.57
C GLU A 409 -36.80 8.95 -10.27
N LYS A 410 -37.07 7.68 -9.94
CA LYS A 410 -38.25 6.96 -10.42
C LYS A 410 -39.57 7.62 -9.97
N GLN A 411 -39.62 8.15 -8.75
CA GLN A 411 -40.79 8.87 -8.25
C GLN A 411 -40.95 10.23 -8.94
N GLU A 412 -39.86 10.99 -9.13
CA GLU A 412 -39.85 12.26 -9.86
C GLU A 412 -40.35 12.09 -11.31
N ILE A 413 -39.88 11.06 -12.01
CA ILE A 413 -40.35 10.72 -13.36
C ILE A 413 -41.84 10.37 -13.37
N ALA A 414 -42.33 9.65 -12.36
CA ALA A 414 -43.74 9.28 -12.25
C ALA A 414 -44.64 10.51 -11.97
N ASP A 415 -44.25 11.37 -11.03
CA ASP A 415 -45.01 12.57 -10.67
C ASP A 415 -44.96 13.64 -11.76
N THR A 416 -43.82 13.83 -12.42
CA THR A 416 -43.68 14.71 -13.60
C THR A 416 -44.64 14.25 -14.70
N LYS A 417 -44.62 12.97 -15.07
CA LYS A 417 -45.51 12.40 -16.09
C LYS A 417 -46.99 12.52 -15.72
N ASN A 418 -47.35 12.40 -14.44
CA ASN A 418 -48.71 12.58 -13.95
C ASN A 418 -49.14 14.07 -14.04
N SER A 419 -48.25 14.98 -13.65
CA SER A 419 -48.42 16.44 -13.78
C SER A 419 -48.59 16.87 -15.24
N ASP A 420 -47.76 16.35 -16.14
CA ASP A 420 -47.84 16.60 -17.59
C ASP A 420 -49.17 16.13 -18.17
N GLN A 421 -49.60 14.90 -17.84
CA GLN A 421 -50.90 14.38 -18.28
C GLN A 421 -52.08 15.20 -17.74
N LYS A 422 -52.00 15.70 -16.50
CA LYS A 422 -53.02 16.57 -15.92
C LYS A 422 -53.03 17.94 -16.61
N THR A 423 -51.86 18.50 -16.87
CA THR A 423 -51.68 19.78 -17.57
C THR A 423 -52.19 19.70 -19.01
N GLN A 424 -51.89 18.61 -19.72
CA GLN A 424 -52.40 18.35 -21.07
C GLN A 424 -53.92 18.25 -21.11
N LYS A 425 -54.55 17.55 -20.14
CA LYS A 425 -56.02 17.48 -20.02
C LYS A 425 -56.64 18.85 -19.80
N LEU A 426 -56.13 19.61 -18.82
CA LEU A 426 -56.60 20.97 -18.54
C LEU A 426 -56.39 21.91 -19.74
N GLN A 427 -55.29 21.77 -20.50
CA GLN A 427 -55.08 22.55 -21.72
C GLN A 427 -56.08 22.17 -22.83
N THR A 428 -56.43 20.89 -22.98
CA THR A 428 -57.50 20.50 -23.93
C THR A 428 -58.88 21.01 -23.51
N GLU A 429 -59.18 21.05 -22.22
CA GLU A 429 -60.42 21.63 -21.67
C GLU A 429 -60.48 23.14 -21.88
N ILE A 430 -59.38 23.87 -21.60
CA ILE A 430 -59.24 25.31 -21.90
C ILE A 430 -59.47 25.59 -23.39
N ASN A 431 -58.85 24.81 -24.28
CA ASN A 431 -59.02 24.99 -25.73
C ASN A 431 -60.47 24.70 -26.19
N GLN A 432 -61.14 23.73 -25.58
CA GLN A 432 -62.55 23.44 -25.84
C GLN A 432 -63.46 24.58 -25.36
N LEU A 433 -63.25 25.08 -24.13
CA LEU A 433 -64.02 26.20 -23.56
C LEU A 433 -63.81 27.50 -24.34
N GLN A 434 -62.58 27.79 -24.79
CA GLN A 434 -62.29 28.90 -25.70
C GLN A 434 -63.03 28.76 -27.04
N THR A 435 -63.10 27.55 -27.59
CA THR A 435 -63.86 27.28 -28.82
C THR A 435 -65.36 27.47 -28.61
N GLN A 436 -65.93 26.95 -27.51
CA GLN A 436 -67.33 27.15 -27.15
C GLN A 436 -67.67 28.64 -26.96
N LEU A 437 -66.80 29.39 -26.27
CA LEU A 437 -66.96 30.84 -26.06
C LEU A 437 -66.93 31.60 -27.40
N ASN A 438 -65.98 31.31 -28.28
CA ASN A 438 -65.89 31.93 -29.60
C ASN A 438 -67.13 31.62 -30.46
N ASN A 439 -67.64 30.39 -30.41
CA ASN A 439 -68.86 29.99 -31.11
C ASN A 439 -70.08 30.78 -30.58
N ALA A 440 -70.29 30.80 -29.26
CA ALA A 440 -71.41 31.53 -28.64
C ALA A 440 -71.32 33.06 -28.89
N VAL A 441 -70.11 33.64 -28.86
CA VAL A 441 -69.89 35.06 -29.19
C VAL A 441 -70.19 35.34 -30.67
N THR A 442 -69.98 34.38 -31.57
CA THR A 442 -70.32 34.51 -32.99
C THR A 442 -71.82 34.36 -33.21
N GLU A 443 -72.45 33.32 -32.66
CA GLU A 443 -73.90 33.09 -32.69
C GLU A 443 -74.68 34.28 -32.12
N HIS A 444 -74.26 34.85 -30.98
CA HIS A 444 -74.89 36.04 -30.43
C HIS A 444 -74.69 37.29 -31.30
N ARG A 445 -73.55 37.44 -32.00
CA ARG A 445 -73.35 38.55 -32.96
C ARG A 445 -74.24 38.40 -34.19
N ASP A 446 -74.35 37.18 -34.72
CA ASP A 446 -75.18 36.91 -35.89
C ASP A 446 -76.66 37.13 -35.55
N ILE A 447 -77.13 36.63 -34.41
CA ILE A 447 -78.49 36.88 -33.89
C ILE A 447 -78.73 38.39 -33.67
N GLU A 448 -77.76 39.13 -33.11
CA GLU A 448 -77.90 40.57 -32.87
C GLU A 448 -77.96 41.38 -34.18
N ALA A 449 -77.12 41.04 -35.17
CA ALA A 449 -77.18 41.62 -36.51
C ALA A 449 -78.50 41.30 -37.22
N ASP A 450 -79.01 40.07 -37.09
CA ASP A 450 -80.27 39.63 -37.67
C ASP A 450 -81.49 40.32 -37.00
N LEU A 451 -81.40 40.60 -35.68
CA LEU A 451 -82.36 41.43 -34.96
C LEU A 451 -82.28 42.92 -35.34
N ARG A 452 -81.08 43.49 -35.55
CA ARG A 452 -80.92 44.84 -36.13
C ARG A 452 -81.54 44.92 -37.52
N GLY A 453 -81.34 43.91 -38.36
CA GLY A 453 -81.93 43.83 -39.70
C GLY A 453 -83.46 43.75 -39.69
N LYS A 454 -84.05 43.01 -38.73
CA LYS A 454 -85.50 42.95 -38.51
C LYS A 454 -86.05 44.28 -37.98
N LYS A 455 -85.36 44.89 -37.00
CA LYS A 455 -85.71 46.21 -36.45
C LYS A 455 -85.72 47.28 -37.55
N TYR A 456 -84.65 47.37 -38.35
CA TYR A 456 -84.55 48.33 -39.46
C TYR A 456 -85.68 48.17 -40.49
N LYS A 457 -86.08 46.94 -40.83
CA LYS A 457 -87.23 46.70 -41.73
C LYS A 457 -88.53 47.23 -41.16
N ILE A 458 -88.82 46.96 -39.88
CA ILE A 458 -90.03 47.44 -39.20
C ILE A 458 -90.02 48.97 -39.07
N GLU A 459 -88.86 49.58 -38.75
CA GLU A 459 -88.72 51.04 -38.72
C GLU A 459 -88.96 51.66 -40.10
N ASN A 460 -88.38 51.10 -41.17
CA ASN A 460 -88.63 51.54 -42.54
C ASN A 460 -90.10 51.32 -42.97
N GLU A 461 -90.77 50.28 -42.49
CA GLU A 461 -92.21 50.08 -42.72
C GLU A 461 -93.04 51.14 -41.98
N VAL A 462 -92.68 51.49 -40.74
CA VAL A 462 -93.33 52.57 -39.97
C VAL A 462 -93.10 53.93 -40.64
N ASP A 463 -91.89 54.24 -41.08
CA ASP A 463 -91.58 55.49 -41.82
C ASP A 463 -92.39 55.58 -43.13
N ASN A 464 -92.55 54.46 -43.85
CA ASN A 464 -93.40 54.39 -45.04
C ASN A 464 -94.88 54.59 -44.73
N TRP A 465 -95.37 54.15 -43.55
CA TRP A 465 -96.74 54.42 -43.10
C TRP A 465 -96.91 55.88 -42.69
N ILE A 466 -95.93 56.47 -41.98
CA ILE A 466 -95.93 57.89 -41.60
C ILE A 466 -95.99 58.76 -42.86
N GLN A 467 -95.13 58.52 -43.85
CA GLN A 467 -95.14 59.27 -45.13
C GLN A 467 -96.49 59.20 -45.85
N LYS A 468 -97.19 58.05 -45.79
CA LYS A 468 -98.55 57.91 -46.34
C LYS A 468 -99.59 58.65 -45.51
N TYR A 469 -99.53 58.58 -44.19
CA TYR A 469 -100.45 59.33 -43.33
C TYR A 469 -100.26 60.84 -43.47
N ASP A 470 -99.02 61.31 -43.59
CA ASP A 470 -98.70 62.72 -43.85
C ASP A 470 -99.17 63.17 -45.24
N GLN A 471 -99.04 62.30 -46.26
CA GLN A 471 -99.59 62.57 -47.60
C GLN A 471 -101.13 62.58 -47.60
N ASP A 472 -101.79 61.53 -47.10
CA ASP A 472 -103.24 61.42 -47.03
C ASP A 472 -103.85 62.58 -46.21
N LEU A 473 -103.16 63.04 -45.16
CA LEU A 473 -103.55 64.19 -44.36
C LEU A 473 -103.36 65.51 -45.12
N GLY A 474 -102.27 65.65 -45.87
CA GLY A 474 -102.03 66.79 -46.77
C GLY A 474 -103.10 66.90 -47.86
N GLU A 475 -103.37 65.81 -48.58
CA GLU A 475 -104.42 65.75 -49.60
C GLU A 475 -105.81 66.06 -49.03
N ARG A 476 -106.11 65.61 -47.79
CA ARG A 476 -107.36 65.95 -47.09
C ARG A 476 -107.41 67.41 -46.61
N GLN A 477 -106.27 68.03 -46.29
CA GLN A 477 -106.19 69.44 -45.94
C GLN A 477 -106.37 70.32 -47.18
N ASP A 478 -105.75 69.95 -48.31
CA ASP A 478 -105.93 70.61 -49.61
C ASP A 478 -107.39 70.50 -50.09
N GLU A 479 -108.00 69.31 -50.02
CA GLU A 479 -109.45 69.10 -50.29
C GLU A 479 -110.33 69.99 -49.40
N PHE A 480 -109.99 70.12 -48.11
CA PHE A 480 -110.74 70.95 -47.18
C PHE A 480 -110.60 72.45 -47.48
N GLU A 481 -109.39 72.92 -47.81
CA GLU A 481 -109.13 74.32 -48.16
C GLU A 481 -109.75 74.70 -49.50
N GLU A 482 -109.80 73.81 -50.50
CA GLU A 482 -110.58 74.03 -51.73
C GLU A 482 -112.09 74.14 -51.43
N ILE A 483 -112.64 73.27 -50.57
CA ILE A 483 -114.05 73.30 -50.20
C ILE A 483 -114.41 74.54 -49.37
N ASP A 484 -113.57 74.99 -48.43
CA ASP A 484 -113.82 76.22 -47.67
C ASP A 484 -113.66 77.48 -48.55
N LEU A 485 -112.74 77.47 -49.52
CA LEU A 485 -112.62 78.55 -50.52
C LEU A 485 -113.89 78.64 -51.39
N VAL A 486 -114.43 77.50 -51.86
CA VAL A 486 -115.70 77.48 -52.60
C VAL A 486 -116.86 77.90 -51.70
N TYR A 487 -116.96 77.36 -50.48
CA TYR A 487 -118.01 77.70 -49.52
C TYR A 487 -118.00 79.19 -49.14
N THR A 488 -116.84 79.81 -48.95
CA THR A 488 -116.74 81.23 -48.60
C THR A 488 -117.14 82.14 -49.77
N GLU A 489 -116.80 81.78 -51.01
CA GLU A 489 -117.22 82.52 -52.20
C GLU A 489 -118.71 82.28 -52.55
N GLU A 490 -119.24 81.06 -52.41
CA GLU A 490 -120.69 80.78 -52.52
C GLU A 490 -121.50 81.53 -51.47
N LYS A 491 -121.01 81.58 -50.22
CA LYS A 491 -121.62 82.34 -49.11
C LYS A 491 -121.64 83.84 -49.37
N LYS A 492 -120.60 84.37 -50.01
CA LYS A 492 -120.55 85.76 -50.48
C LYS A 492 -121.53 86.00 -51.63
N GLN A 493 -121.60 85.11 -52.62
CA GLN A 493 -122.59 85.18 -53.69
C GLN A 493 -124.03 85.08 -53.15
N LEU A 494 -124.27 84.27 -52.11
CA LEU A 494 -125.55 84.21 -51.41
C LEU A 494 -125.89 85.53 -50.73
N GLN A 495 -124.94 86.18 -50.04
CA GLN A 495 -125.13 87.51 -49.44
C GLN A 495 -125.44 88.58 -50.51
N GLU A 496 -124.71 88.59 -51.63
CA GLU A 496 -125.00 89.47 -52.77
C GLU A 496 -126.40 89.22 -53.36
N LEU A 497 -126.86 87.96 -53.39
CA LEU A 497 -128.23 87.61 -53.78
C LEU A 497 -129.27 88.02 -52.74
N GLU A 498 -129.02 87.85 -51.45
CA GLU A 498 -129.92 88.26 -50.36
C GLU A 498 -130.10 89.78 -50.33
N GLU A 499 -129.03 90.56 -50.50
CA GLU A 499 -129.14 92.02 -50.66
C GLU A 499 -129.93 92.40 -51.91
N ARG A 500 -129.73 91.68 -53.02
CA ARG A 500 -130.47 91.88 -54.28
C ARG A 500 -131.96 91.49 -54.16
N PHE A 501 -132.29 90.46 -53.39
CA PHE A 501 -133.68 90.10 -53.09
C PHE A 501 -134.31 91.11 -52.11
N ALA A 502 -133.59 91.55 -51.08
CA ALA A 502 -134.08 92.55 -50.12
C ALA A 502 -134.27 93.95 -50.73
N THR A 503 -133.57 94.27 -51.82
CA THR A 503 -133.81 95.48 -52.62
C THR A 503 -134.99 95.27 -53.58
N LEU A 504 -135.03 94.15 -54.31
CA LEU A 504 -136.16 93.81 -55.19
C LEU A 504 -137.48 93.66 -54.43
N GLU A 505 -137.48 93.22 -53.17
CA GLU A 505 -138.66 93.13 -52.32
C GLU A 505 -139.18 94.53 -51.92
N LYS A 506 -138.29 95.49 -51.65
CA LYS A 506 -138.65 96.89 -51.42
C LYS A 506 -139.24 97.52 -52.69
N GLU A 507 -138.70 97.22 -53.86
CA GLU A 507 -139.28 97.66 -55.14
C GLU A 507 -140.64 96.99 -55.39
N TYR A 508 -140.76 95.68 -55.20
CA TYR A 508 -142.01 94.94 -55.37
C TYR A 508 -143.11 95.45 -54.44
N THR A 509 -142.82 95.61 -53.15
CA THR A 509 -143.78 96.15 -52.17
C THR A 509 -144.18 97.59 -52.51
N THR A 510 -143.23 98.43 -52.94
CA THR A 510 -143.52 99.80 -53.42
C THR A 510 -144.43 99.78 -54.65
N ILE A 511 -144.13 98.97 -55.67
CA ILE A 511 -144.94 98.83 -56.90
C ILE A 511 -146.33 98.28 -56.58
N MET A 512 -146.44 97.35 -55.65
CA MET A 512 -147.73 96.78 -55.22
C MET A 512 -148.57 97.78 -54.43
N GLU A 513 -147.93 98.63 -53.61
CA GLU A 513 -148.59 99.72 -52.91
C GLU A 513 -149.00 100.86 -53.86
N GLU A 514 -148.16 101.25 -54.82
CA GLU A 514 -148.56 102.15 -55.91
C GLU A 514 -149.76 101.60 -56.68
N ARG A 515 -149.76 100.30 -57.01
CA ARG A 515 -150.91 99.61 -57.65
C ARG A 515 -152.13 99.52 -56.74
N ARG A 516 -151.99 99.63 -55.41
CA ARG A 516 -153.12 99.78 -54.46
C ARG A 516 -153.65 101.21 -54.51
N VAL A 517 -152.80 102.20 -54.23
CA VAL A 517 -153.11 103.64 -54.21
C VAL A 517 -153.69 104.13 -55.55
N ALA A 518 -153.19 103.64 -56.69
CA ALA A 518 -153.69 103.99 -58.02
C ALA A 518 -155.07 103.38 -58.33
N ARG A 519 -155.40 102.19 -57.80
CA ARG A 519 -156.75 101.62 -57.88
C ARG A 519 -157.72 102.45 -57.04
N ASP A 520 -157.37 102.66 -55.78
CA ASP A 520 -158.08 103.53 -54.83
C ASP A 520 -158.41 104.91 -55.41
N LYS A 521 -157.41 105.56 -56.02
CA LYS A 521 -157.55 106.90 -56.62
C LYS A 521 -158.46 106.91 -57.84
N ARG A 522 -158.41 105.87 -58.70
CA ARG A 522 -159.39 105.69 -59.79
C ARG A 522 -160.79 105.46 -59.26
N GLU A 523 -160.95 104.65 -58.23
CA GLU A 523 -162.26 104.32 -57.65
C GLU A 523 -162.92 105.55 -56.98
N ARG A 524 -162.15 106.38 -56.27
CA ARG A 524 -162.64 107.67 -55.73
C ARG A 524 -163.08 108.62 -56.85
N ALA A 525 -162.26 108.80 -57.89
CA ALA A 525 -162.61 109.65 -59.02
C ALA A 525 -163.89 109.17 -59.75
N GLN A 526 -164.11 107.86 -59.86
CA GLN A 526 -165.35 107.29 -60.40
C GLN A 526 -166.57 107.58 -59.52
N ARG A 527 -166.44 107.50 -58.18
CA ARG A 527 -167.51 107.88 -57.24
C ARG A 527 -167.88 109.37 -57.36
N GLU A 528 -166.88 110.25 -57.39
CA GLU A 528 -167.09 111.70 -57.54
C GLU A 528 -167.76 112.05 -58.88
N LEU A 529 -167.29 111.46 -59.99
CA LEU A 529 -167.90 111.64 -61.30
C LEU A 529 -169.35 111.14 -61.33
N ALA A 530 -169.65 110.02 -60.69
CA ALA A 530 -171.03 109.51 -60.59
C ALA A 530 -171.95 110.47 -59.80
N ILE A 531 -171.47 111.11 -58.74
CA ILE A 531 -172.21 112.12 -57.97
C ILE A 531 -172.46 113.38 -58.82
N LEU A 532 -171.44 113.85 -59.55
CA LEU A 532 -171.56 115.00 -60.47
C LEU A 532 -172.57 114.72 -61.59
N VAL A 533 -172.50 113.56 -62.25
CA VAL A 533 -173.44 113.16 -63.31
C VAL A 533 -174.87 113.06 -62.74
N LYS A 534 -175.07 112.41 -61.59
CA LYS A 534 -176.39 112.29 -60.94
C LYS A 534 -177.00 113.66 -60.60
N SER A 535 -176.17 114.60 -60.15
CA SER A 535 -176.56 115.99 -59.86
C SER A 535 -176.95 116.74 -61.14
N ALA A 536 -176.12 116.65 -62.19
CA ALA A 536 -176.38 117.28 -63.49
C ALA A 536 -177.67 116.75 -64.15
N THR A 537 -177.91 115.42 -64.10
CA THR A 537 -179.13 114.81 -64.64
C THR A 537 -180.39 115.35 -63.95
N THR A 538 -180.35 115.50 -62.62
CA THR A 538 -181.48 116.00 -61.82
C THR A 538 -181.82 117.46 -62.17
N ILE A 539 -180.81 118.32 -62.30
CA ILE A 539 -180.97 119.72 -62.71
C ILE A 539 -181.54 119.81 -64.15
N GLN A 540 -180.99 119.03 -65.07
CA GLN A 540 -181.48 119.00 -66.46
C GLN A 540 -182.94 118.51 -66.55
N ALA A 541 -183.34 117.54 -65.74
CA ALA A 541 -184.72 117.04 -65.70
C ALA A 541 -185.70 118.14 -65.26
N PHE A 542 -185.39 118.87 -64.18
CA PHE A 542 -186.21 119.98 -63.72
C PHE A 542 -186.32 121.11 -64.75
N TRP A 543 -185.21 121.49 -65.39
CA TRP A 543 -185.20 122.55 -66.41
C TRP A 543 -186.03 122.17 -67.66
N ARG A 544 -185.89 120.94 -68.16
CA ARG A 544 -186.72 120.41 -69.26
C ARG A 544 -188.21 120.44 -68.87
N SER A 545 -188.54 120.03 -67.64
CA SER A 545 -189.91 120.01 -67.11
C SER A 545 -190.53 121.42 -66.97
N TYR A 546 -189.74 122.43 -66.55
CA TYR A 546 -190.17 123.83 -66.49
C TYR A 546 -190.41 124.42 -67.88
N LYS A 547 -189.52 124.17 -68.85
CA LYS A 547 -189.64 124.69 -70.23
C LYS A 547 -190.92 124.22 -70.91
N VAL A 548 -191.34 122.97 -70.68
CA VAL A 548 -192.63 122.42 -71.15
C VAL A 548 -193.82 123.09 -70.45
N ARG A 549 -193.80 123.21 -69.11
CA ARG A 549 -194.91 123.81 -68.36
C ARG A 549 -195.16 125.29 -68.66
N LYS A 550 -194.12 126.07 -68.98
CA LYS A 550 -194.27 127.51 -69.33
C LYS A 550 -195.00 127.72 -70.67
N ALA A 551 -194.86 126.80 -71.63
CA ALA A 551 -195.49 126.93 -72.94
C ALA A 551 -197.01 126.65 -72.94
N LEU A 552 -197.50 125.81 -72.01
CA LEU A 552 -198.88 125.28 -72.05
C LEU A 552 -199.97 126.22 -71.50
N LYS A 553 -199.62 127.33 -70.84
CA LYS A 553 -200.60 128.17 -70.11
C LYS A 553 -201.18 129.36 -70.89
N ALA A 554 -200.80 129.57 -72.15
CA ALA A 554 -201.03 130.84 -72.86
C ALA A 554 -202.03 130.82 -74.05
N LYS A 555 -202.78 129.72 -74.31
CA LYS A 555 -203.80 129.73 -75.39
C LYS A 555 -204.87 128.61 -75.32
N SER A 556 -205.86 128.77 -74.45
CA SER A 556 -207.22 128.20 -74.61
C SER A 556 -208.14 128.73 -73.49
N LYS A 557 -209.26 129.43 -73.74
CA LYS A 557 -209.79 129.98 -75.00
C LYS A 557 -208.73 130.92 -75.65
N LYS A 558 -208.49 130.92 -76.96
CA LYS A 558 -209.25 130.41 -78.12
C LYS A 558 -208.28 129.96 -79.25
N LYS A 559 -208.67 128.94 -80.04
CA LYS A 559 -208.22 128.56 -81.41
C LYS A 559 -206.89 127.76 -81.61
N GLY A 560 -207.01 126.42 -81.65
CA GLY A 560 -206.58 125.56 -82.79
C GLY A 560 -205.18 124.90 -82.81
N GLY A 561 -205.11 123.59 -83.16
CA GLY A 561 -203.86 122.90 -83.56
C GLY A 561 -203.87 121.35 -83.51
N LYS A 562 -203.67 120.70 -84.67
CA LYS A 562 -203.61 119.23 -84.95
C LYS A 562 -202.66 118.40 -84.05
N LYS A 563 -203.03 117.14 -83.73
CA LYS A 563 -202.49 115.82 -84.23
C LYS A 563 -200.95 115.69 -84.21
N LYS A 564 -200.32 114.71 -83.54
CA LYS A 564 -200.42 113.21 -83.54
C LYS A 564 -199.39 112.59 -84.51
N GLN A 565 -198.59 111.62 -84.01
CA GLN A 565 -197.40 110.96 -84.64
C GLN A 565 -196.22 111.94 -84.81
N ALA A 566 -194.96 111.61 -84.49
CA ALA A 566 -194.32 110.30 -84.31
C ALA A 566 -194.65 109.57 -83.00
#